data_AF-A0A133V6P0-F1
#
_entry.id   AF-A0A133V6P0-F1
#
_cell.length_a   1.000
_cell.length_b   1.000
_cell.length_c   1.000
_cell.angle_alpha   90.00
_cell.angle_beta   90.00
_cell.angle_gamma   90.00
#
_symmetry.space_group_name_H-M   'P 1'
#
loop_
_entity.id
_entity.type
_entity.pdbx_description
1 polymer ?
#
loop_
_entity_poly.entity_id
_entity_poly.type
_entity_poly.pdbx_seq_one_letter_code
_entity_poly.pdbx_strand_id
1 'polypeptide(L)'
;MVSKKKRELMLRIIDLAKSVREKGIDPFEVEVKELFQRLREIFPEVEDPEELLLDVRAVLGLTDVISQQGDWIKHKSSLLYFDPMLVQWKLRELSGKQLARVLTKSWHPIVGLECISQPGIRESVDYWTNLAPLSERGIELETTEVSPGEVGLNALSELGVESEKDFNELIEKTWRELKEIAGEEERVSYWDFVDAENFHKTVRRAWLVSFLVSYGYATLEIQPLEEEIIIKPRKERKTPSEEVSSSIPVSISHSDWKARRTQSA
;
A
#
# COMPACT_ATOMS: atom_id res chain seq x y z
N MET A 1 -4.43 -43.49 -27.99
CA MET A 1 -5.28 -42.71 -27.06
C MET A 1 -4.54 -41.50 -26.46
N VAL A 2 -3.25 -41.65 -26.10
CA VAL A 2 -2.45 -40.60 -25.44
C VAL A 2 -2.24 -39.35 -26.32
N SER A 3 -1.83 -39.46 -27.59
CA SER A 3 -1.62 -38.30 -28.50
C SER A 3 -2.88 -37.43 -28.70
N LYS A 4 -4.07 -38.05 -28.76
CA LYS A 4 -5.34 -37.32 -28.93
C LYS A 4 -5.65 -36.43 -27.72
N LYS A 5 -5.32 -36.88 -26.51
CA LYS A 5 -5.52 -36.14 -25.25
C LYS A 5 -4.55 -34.95 -25.12
N LYS A 6 -3.32 -35.08 -25.65
CA LYS A 6 -2.30 -34.02 -25.70
C LYS A 6 -2.71 -32.89 -26.64
N ARG A 7 -3.10 -33.24 -27.87
CA ARG A 7 -3.61 -32.27 -28.86
C ARG A 7 -4.84 -31.53 -28.33
N GLU A 8 -5.76 -32.24 -27.68
CA GLU A 8 -6.94 -31.63 -27.06
C GLU A 8 -6.58 -30.61 -25.98
N LEU A 9 -5.59 -30.92 -25.12
CA LEU A 9 -5.13 -30.01 -24.08
C LEU A 9 -4.48 -28.75 -24.68
N MET A 10 -3.58 -28.89 -25.66
CA MET A 10 -2.95 -27.74 -26.33
C MET A 10 -3.99 -26.85 -27.02
N LEU A 11 -4.97 -27.44 -27.72
CA LEU A 11 -6.06 -26.70 -28.36
C LEU A 11 -6.93 -25.97 -27.34
N ARG A 12 -7.26 -26.61 -26.21
CA ARG A 12 -8.00 -25.95 -25.11
C ARG A 12 -7.24 -24.75 -24.57
N ILE A 13 -5.92 -24.84 -24.40
CA ILE A 13 -5.10 -23.72 -23.93
C ILE A 13 -5.11 -22.58 -24.94
N ILE A 14 -4.99 -22.88 -26.24
CA ILE A 14 -5.04 -21.89 -27.32
C ILE A 14 -6.41 -21.19 -27.35
N ASP A 15 -7.51 -21.94 -27.27
CA ASP A 15 -8.86 -21.38 -27.28
C ASP A 15 -9.16 -20.54 -26.04
N LEU A 16 -8.63 -20.94 -24.89
CA LEU A 16 -8.75 -20.21 -23.64
C LEU A 16 -7.98 -18.89 -23.71
N ALA A 17 -6.72 -18.90 -24.17
CA ALA A 17 -5.94 -17.69 -24.40
C ALA A 17 -6.61 -16.73 -25.41
N LYS A 18 -7.21 -17.28 -26.46
CA LYS A 18 -7.97 -16.51 -27.44
C LYS A 18 -9.24 -15.89 -26.83
N SER A 19 -9.93 -16.64 -25.98
CA SER A 19 -11.14 -16.17 -25.31
C SER A 19 -10.85 -15.04 -24.30
N VAL A 20 -9.73 -15.08 -23.60
CA VAL A 20 -9.27 -13.96 -22.75
C VAL A 20 -9.03 -12.70 -23.60
N ARG A 21 -8.39 -12.84 -24.76
CA ARG A 21 -8.12 -11.71 -25.68
C ARG A 21 -9.37 -11.10 -26.31
N GLU A 22 -10.30 -11.94 -26.81
CA GLU A 22 -11.40 -11.48 -27.66
C GLU A 22 -12.74 -11.30 -26.91
N LYS A 23 -12.98 -12.09 -25.85
CA LYS A 23 -14.27 -12.14 -25.15
C LYS A 23 -14.26 -11.40 -23.81
N GLY A 24 -13.13 -10.81 -23.42
CA GLY A 24 -13.00 -10.04 -22.18
C GLY A 24 -13.17 -10.88 -20.91
N ILE A 25 -12.80 -12.17 -20.97
CA ILE A 25 -12.72 -13.03 -19.78
C ILE A 25 -11.61 -12.47 -18.89
N ASP A 26 -11.80 -12.50 -17.57
CA ASP A 26 -10.80 -12.05 -16.62
C ASP A 26 -9.51 -12.89 -16.78
N PRO A 27 -8.36 -12.26 -17.10
CA PRO A 27 -7.11 -12.99 -17.27
C PRO A 27 -6.64 -13.68 -15.97
N PHE A 28 -7.14 -13.30 -14.79
CA PHE A 28 -6.82 -13.94 -13.50
C PHE A 28 -7.60 -15.23 -13.21
N GLU A 29 -8.70 -15.49 -13.92
CA GLU A 29 -9.39 -16.79 -13.82
C GLU A 29 -8.57 -17.92 -14.46
N VAL A 30 -7.51 -17.57 -15.20
CA VAL A 30 -6.63 -18.53 -15.85
C VAL A 30 -5.46 -18.88 -14.94
N GLU A 31 -5.43 -20.14 -14.50
CA GLU A 31 -4.32 -20.71 -13.73
C GLU A 31 -3.11 -21.04 -14.63
N VAL A 32 -2.41 -19.99 -15.08
CA VAL A 32 -1.30 -20.08 -16.03
C VAL A 32 -0.20 -21.04 -15.55
N LYS A 33 0.09 -21.06 -14.24
CA LYS A 33 1.11 -21.94 -13.65
C LYS A 33 0.77 -23.42 -13.83
N GLU A 34 -0.47 -23.81 -13.58
CA GLU A 34 -0.92 -25.20 -13.76
C GLU A 34 -0.87 -25.61 -15.24
N LEU A 35 -1.28 -24.72 -16.15
CA LEU A 35 -1.28 -25.00 -17.58
C LEU A 35 0.14 -25.17 -18.13
N PHE A 36 1.10 -24.35 -17.69
CA PHE A 36 2.51 -24.56 -18.03
C PHE A 36 3.07 -25.87 -17.46
N GLN A 37 2.66 -26.25 -16.26
CA GLN A 37 3.09 -27.52 -15.66
C GLN A 37 2.58 -28.71 -16.47
N ARG A 38 1.30 -28.70 -16.86
CA ARG A 38 0.72 -29.74 -17.72
C ARG A 38 1.36 -29.80 -19.11
N LEU A 39 1.70 -28.66 -19.72
CA LEU A 39 2.45 -28.63 -20.98
C LEU A 39 3.85 -29.25 -20.80
N ARG A 40 4.54 -28.92 -19.72
CA ARG A 40 5.87 -29.47 -19.41
C ARG A 40 5.86 -30.97 -19.17
N GLU A 41 4.81 -31.51 -18.57
CA GLU A 41 4.64 -32.96 -18.36
C GLU A 41 4.44 -33.72 -19.68
N ILE A 42 3.77 -33.09 -20.65
CA ILE A 42 3.45 -33.69 -21.95
C ILE A 42 4.61 -33.54 -22.95
N PHE A 43 5.38 -32.46 -22.85
CA PHE A 43 6.45 -32.09 -23.78
C PHE A 43 7.47 -33.22 -24.10
N PRO A 44 7.97 -34.01 -23.13
CA PRO A 44 8.93 -35.09 -23.41
C PRO A 44 8.41 -36.17 -24.35
N GLU A 45 7.09 -36.26 -24.49
CA GLU A 45 6.43 -37.26 -25.33
C GLU A 45 5.88 -36.66 -26.64
N VAL A 46 6.29 -35.44 -27.00
CA VAL A 46 5.90 -34.75 -28.24
C VAL A 46 7.03 -34.91 -29.26
N GLU A 47 6.79 -35.73 -30.28
CA GLU A 47 7.79 -36.01 -31.34
C GLU A 47 7.35 -35.50 -32.72
N ASP A 48 6.05 -35.26 -32.92
CA ASP A 48 5.47 -34.87 -34.21
C ASP A 48 5.60 -33.36 -34.46
N PRO A 49 6.02 -32.92 -35.67
CA PRO A 49 6.15 -31.50 -36.01
C PRO A 49 4.87 -30.67 -35.83
N GLU A 50 3.70 -31.23 -36.10
CA GLU A 50 2.43 -30.50 -35.89
C GLU A 50 2.12 -30.35 -34.40
N GLU A 51 2.43 -31.37 -33.59
CA GLU A 51 2.27 -31.31 -32.13
C GLU A 51 3.22 -30.28 -31.50
N LEU A 52 4.47 -30.19 -31.99
CA LEU A 52 5.41 -29.14 -31.59
C LEU A 52 4.89 -27.74 -31.93
N LEU A 53 4.27 -27.57 -33.10
CA LEU A 53 3.68 -26.29 -33.49
C LEU A 53 2.49 -25.90 -32.58
N LEU A 54 1.69 -26.88 -32.17
CA LEU A 54 0.60 -26.67 -31.22
C LEU A 54 1.11 -26.31 -29.82
N ASP A 55 2.20 -26.94 -29.37
CA ASP A 55 2.82 -26.64 -28.08
C ASP A 55 3.36 -25.20 -28.05
N VAL A 56 4.12 -24.81 -29.08
CA VAL A 56 4.63 -23.43 -29.23
C VAL A 56 3.48 -22.41 -29.25
N ARG A 57 2.37 -22.72 -29.94
CA ARG A 57 1.19 -21.85 -29.95
C ARG A 57 0.50 -21.77 -28.59
N ALA A 58 0.44 -22.87 -27.85
CA ALA A 58 -0.12 -22.88 -26.50
C ALA A 58 0.74 -22.05 -25.54
N VAL A 59 2.06 -22.19 -25.61
CA VAL A 59 3.02 -21.37 -24.83
C VAL A 59 2.88 -19.88 -25.15
N LEU A 60 2.79 -19.54 -26.44
CA LEU A 60 2.58 -18.14 -26.86
C LEU A 60 1.27 -17.60 -26.31
N GLY A 61 0.18 -18.38 -26.41
CA GLY A 61 -1.12 -18.02 -25.86
C GLY A 61 -1.07 -17.75 -24.34
N LEU A 62 -0.40 -18.61 -23.57
CA LEU A 62 -0.22 -18.39 -22.13
C LEU A 62 0.63 -17.15 -21.83
N THR A 63 1.66 -16.89 -22.62
CA THR A 63 2.50 -15.69 -22.49
C THR A 63 1.67 -14.42 -22.72
N ASP A 64 0.77 -14.45 -23.70
CA ASP A 64 -0.15 -13.34 -23.95
C ASP A 64 -1.13 -13.11 -22.78
N VAL A 65 -1.59 -14.18 -22.12
CA VAL A 65 -2.40 -14.07 -20.89
C VAL A 65 -1.60 -13.41 -19.76
N ILE A 66 -0.33 -13.80 -19.56
CA ILE A 66 0.54 -13.16 -18.56
C ILE A 66 0.71 -11.66 -18.87
N SER A 67 0.91 -11.29 -20.13
CA SER A 67 1.00 -9.88 -20.52
C SER A 67 -0.28 -9.13 -20.14
N GLN A 68 -1.46 -9.72 -20.38
CA GLN A 68 -2.73 -9.11 -20.03
C GLN A 68 -2.94 -9.01 -18.50
N GLN A 69 -2.52 -10.01 -17.72
CA GLN A 69 -2.50 -9.91 -16.25
C GLN A 69 -1.61 -8.74 -15.81
N GLY A 70 -0.43 -8.59 -16.40
CA GLY A 70 0.50 -7.50 -16.10
C GLY A 70 -0.06 -6.13 -16.48
N ASP A 71 -0.68 -5.99 -17.65
CA ASP A 71 -1.30 -4.74 -18.10
C ASP A 71 -2.53 -4.39 -17.25
N TRP A 72 -3.31 -5.38 -16.82
CA TRP A 72 -4.41 -5.19 -15.89
C TRP A 72 -3.91 -4.69 -14.53
N ILE A 73 -2.85 -5.28 -13.98
CA ILE A 73 -2.22 -4.82 -12.72
C ILE A 73 -1.70 -3.40 -12.88
N LYS A 74 -0.99 -3.10 -13.98
CA LYS A 74 -0.52 -1.73 -14.28
C LYS A 74 -1.67 -0.75 -14.38
N HIS A 75 -2.75 -1.10 -15.08
CA HIS A 75 -3.90 -0.21 -15.20
C HIS A 75 -4.59 0.02 -13.84
N LYS A 76 -4.71 -1.01 -12.99
CA LYS A 76 -5.27 -0.90 -11.64
C LYS A 76 -4.35 -0.15 -10.67
N SER A 77 -3.03 -0.32 -10.78
CA SER A 77 -2.07 0.44 -9.99
C SER A 77 -1.94 1.89 -10.47
N SER A 78 -2.07 2.13 -11.78
CA SER A 78 -2.19 3.48 -12.34
C SER A 78 -3.49 4.16 -11.94
N LEU A 79 -4.57 3.42 -11.65
CA LEU A 79 -5.77 3.99 -11.02
C LEU A 79 -5.57 4.36 -9.54
N LEU A 80 -4.63 3.73 -8.84
CA LEU A 80 -4.19 4.20 -7.50
C LEU A 80 -3.34 5.47 -7.63
N TYR A 81 -2.66 5.65 -8.77
CA TYR A 81 -2.10 6.91 -9.24
C TYR A 81 -3.13 7.71 -10.06
N PHE A 82 -4.29 8.00 -9.48
CA PHE A 82 -5.05 9.12 -10.01
C PHE A 82 -4.14 10.35 -9.97
N ASP A 83 -3.72 10.83 -11.15
CA ASP A 83 -2.96 12.06 -11.27
C ASP A 83 -3.71 13.15 -10.48
N PRO A 84 -3.10 13.72 -9.41
CA PRO A 84 -3.72 14.77 -8.62
C PRO A 84 -4.25 15.92 -9.48
N MET A 85 -3.64 16.15 -10.66
CA MET A 85 -4.11 17.12 -11.66
C MET A 85 -5.43 16.71 -12.31
N LEU A 86 -5.60 15.46 -12.73
CA LEU A 86 -6.85 14.98 -13.33
C LEU A 86 -8.01 15.01 -12.33
N VAL A 87 -7.74 14.69 -11.07
CA VAL A 87 -8.72 14.78 -9.98
C VAL A 87 -9.09 16.23 -9.72
N GLN A 88 -8.10 17.14 -9.66
CA GLN A 88 -8.38 18.57 -9.55
C GLN A 88 -9.21 19.10 -10.71
N TRP A 89 -8.90 18.71 -11.95
CA TRP A 89 -9.65 19.18 -13.13
C TRP A 89 -11.09 18.71 -13.10
N LYS A 90 -11.34 17.43 -12.76
CA LYS A 90 -12.69 16.92 -12.56
C LYS A 90 -13.42 17.62 -11.42
N LEU A 91 -12.76 17.86 -10.28
CA LEU A 91 -13.35 18.58 -9.15
C LEU A 91 -13.80 20.00 -9.54
N ARG A 92 -13.00 20.71 -10.35
CA ARG A 92 -13.33 22.06 -10.84
C ARG A 92 -14.49 22.07 -11.84
N GLU A 93 -14.65 21.00 -12.62
CA GLU A 93 -15.72 20.89 -13.61
C GLU A 93 -17.07 20.47 -13.01
N LEU A 94 -17.07 19.84 -11.83
CA LEU A 94 -18.28 19.37 -11.16
C LEU A 94 -19.05 20.53 -10.51
N SER A 95 -20.37 20.55 -10.72
CA SER A 95 -21.26 21.46 -9.98
C SER A 95 -21.35 21.08 -8.50
N GLY A 96 -21.68 22.05 -7.64
CA GLY A 96 -21.84 21.82 -6.19
C GLY A 96 -22.81 20.67 -5.85
N LYS A 97 -23.87 20.47 -6.64
CA LYS A 97 -24.81 19.36 -6.48
C LYS A 97 -24.18 18.00 -6.79
N GLN A 98 -23.30 17.93 -7.79
CA GLN A 98 -22.57 16.70 -8.13
C GLN A 98 -21.50 16.40 -7.08
N LEU A 99 -20.78 17.41 -6.61
CA LEU A 99 -19.81 17.27 -5.51
C LEU A 99 -20.48 16.74 -4.23
N ALA A 100 -21.60 17.33 -3.83
CA ALA A 100 -22.37 16.84 -2.68
C ALA A 100 -22.78 15.38 -2.85
N ARG A 101 -23.20 14.98 -4.06
CA ARG A 101 -23.60 13.59 -4.36
C ARG A 101 -22.43 12.62 -4.33
N VAL A 102 -21.25 13.03 -4.79
CA VAL A 102 -20.02 12.24 -4.69
C VAL A 102 -19.62 12.10 -3.23
N LEU A 103 -19.63 13.20 -2.46
CA LEU A 103 -19.35 13.18 -1.03
C LEU A 103 -20.29 12.22 -0.30
N THR A 104 -21.61 12.30 -0.49
CA THR A 104 -22.56 11.38 0.16
C THR A 104 -22.31 9.90 -0.20
N LYS A 105 -21.87 9.62 -1.43
CA LYS A 105 -21.56 8.25 -1.86
C LYS A 105 -20.23 7.75 -1.31
N SER A 106 -19.28 8.65 -1.10
CA SER A 106 -17.93 8.34 -0.63
C SER A 106 -17.78 8.50 0.89
N TRP A 107 -18.79 9.05 1.56
CA TRP A 107 -18.81 9.21 3.01
C TRP A 107 -19.04 7.84 3.65
N HIS A 108 -17.95 7.19 4.03
CA HIS A 108 -17.93 5.99 4.85
C HIS A 108 -17.41 6.40 6.23
N PRO A 109 -18.26 6.92 7.14
CA PRO A 109 -17.78 7.25 8.47
C PRO A 109 -17.38 5.93 9.14
N ILE A 110 -16.35 5.95 9.98
CA ILE A 110 -16.02 4.79 10.79
C ILE A 110 -17.18 4.63 11.78
N VAL A 111 -18.13 3.75 11.44
CA VAL A 111 -19.39 3.57 12.20
C VAL A 111 -19.15 2.75 13.48
N GLY A 112 -17.98 2.13 13.59
CA GLY A 112 -17.54 1.42 14.79
C GLY A 112 -16.08 0.98 14.67
N LEU A 113 -15.40 0.97 15.81
CA LEU A 113 -14.12 0.29 16.01
C LEU A 113 -14.42 -0.96 16.85
N GLU A 114 -14.08 -2.15 16.35
CA GLU A 114 -14.31 -3.41 17.07
C GLU A 114 -13.51 -3.50 18.38
N CYS A 115 -12.37 -2.82 18.44
CA CYS A 115 -11.55 -2.66 19.63
C CYS A 115 -11.16 -1.20 19.80
N ILE A 116 -11.34 -0.68 21.01
CA ILE A 116 -10.83 0.62 21.45
C ILE A 116 -9.72 0.35 22.47
N SER A 117 -8.53 0.92 22.24
CA SER A 117 -7.41 0.83 23.18
C SER A 117 -7.55 1.88 24.29
N GLN A 118 -6.91 1.68 25.45
CA GLN A 118 -6.92 2.66 26.54
C GLN A 118 -6.41 4.05 26.09
N PRO A 119 -5.36 4.17 25.24
CA PRO A 119 -4.98 5.43 24.62
C PRO A 119 -6.09 6.03 23.75
N GLY A 120 -6.78 5.22 22.95
CA GLY A 120 -7.90 5.68 22.13
C GLY A 120 -9.08 6.22 22.96
N ILE A 121 -9.33 5.65 24.14
CA ILE A 121 -10.31 6.20 25.10
C ILE A 121 -9.84 7.56 25.63
N ARG A 122 -8.59 7.67 26.07
CA ARG A 122 -8.04 8.94 26.59
C ARG A 122 -8.12 10.04 25.53
N GLU A 123 -7.68 9.73 24.31
CA GLU A 123 -7.70 10.66 23.19
C GLU A 123 -9.13 11.06 22.80
N SER A 124 -10.09 10.13 22.86
CA SER A 124 -11.51 10.45 22.65
C SER A 124 -12.04 11.41 23.72
N VAL A 125 -11.71 11.15 24.99
CA VAL A 125 -12.11 12.04 26.10
C VAL A 125 -11.48 13.41 25.95
N ASP A 126 -10.19 13.48 25.64
CA ASP A 126 -9.48 14.74 25.44
C ASP A 126 -10.02 15.51 24.24
N TYR A 127 -10.33 14.81 23.13
CA TYR A 127 -10.99 15.40 21.97
C TYR A 127 -12.34 16.01 22.35
N TRP A 128 -13.23 15.23 22.99
CA TRP A 128 -14.57 15.70 23.36
C TRP A 128 -14.54 16.82 24.40
N THR A 129 -13.57 16.82 25.30
CA THR A 129 -13.40 17.85 26.33
C THR A 129 -12.91 19.17 25.73
N ASN A 130 -11.99 19.09 24.76
CA ASN A 130 -11.42 20.27 24.09
C ASN A 130 -12.21 20.72 22.86
N LEU A 131 -13.27 20.02 22.49
CA LEU A 131 -14.07 20.33 21.32
C LEU A 131 -14.90 21.59 21.58
N ALA A 132 -14.58 22.68 20.88
CA ALA A 132 -15.27 23.97 20.99
C ALA A 132 -16.80 23.82 20.94
N PRO A 133 -17.63 24.66 21.57
CA PRO A 133 -19.08 24.58 21.46
C PRO A 133 -19.58 24.60 20.00
N LEU A 134 -20.72 23.95 19.71
CA LEU A 134 -21.31 23.90 18.36
C LEU A 134 -21.49 25.29 17.72
N SER A 135 -21.75 26.32 18.52
CA SER A 135 -21.84 27.72 18.11
C SER A 135 -20.53 28.30 17.58
N GLU A 136 -19.39 27.76 18.01
CA GLU A 136 -18.05 28.20 17.61
C GLU A 136 -17.46 27.33 16.48
N ARG A 137 -17.98 26.11 16.30
CA ARG A 137 -17.54 25.14 15.26
C ARG A 137 -17.89 25.54 13.82
N GLY A 138 -18.59 26.65 13.63
CA GLY A 138 -19.01 27.20 12.34
C GLY A 138 -18.71 28.68 12.17
N ILE A 139 -17.89 29.27 13.05
CA ILE A 139 -17.32 30.58 12.78
C ILE A 139 -16.43 30.38 11.55
N GLU A 140 -16.76 31.06 10.45
CA GLU A 140 -15.84 31.19 9.32
C GLU A 140 -14.51 31.60 9.91
N LEU A 141 -13.55 30.66 9.96
CA LEU A 141 -12.17 31.03 10.10
C LEU A 141 -11.98 32.09 9.02
N GLU A 142 -11.58 33.31 9.40
CA GLU A 142 -11.13 34.33 8.44
C GLU A 142 -9.84 33.83 7.79
N THR A 143 -9.92 32.70 7.08
CA THR A 143 -8.89 32.21 6.22
C THR A 143 -9.05 32.99 4.95
N THR A 144 -8.10 33.86 4.66
CA THR A 144 -7.91 34.36 3.31
C THR A 144 -7.90 33.15 2.39
N GLU A 145 -8.88 33.01 1.49
CA GLU A 145 -8.87 31.98 0.45
C GLU A 145 -7.67 32.25 -0.45
N VAL A 146 -6.53 31.65 -0.10
CA VAL A 146 -5.37 31.65 -0.98
C VAL A 146 -5.66 30.58 -2.03
N SER A 147 -5.83 30.99 -3.28
CA SER A 147 -5.82 30.05 -4.40
C SER A 147 -4.61 29.13 -4.24
N PRO A 148 -4.74 27.79 -4.38
CA PRO A 148 -3.59 26.90 -4.28
C PRO A 148 -2.57 27.38 -5.32
N GLY A 149 -1.47 27.97 -4.84
CA GLY A 149 -0.38 28.39 -5.70
C GLY A 149 0.16 27.18 -6.45
N GLU A 150 0.80 27.41 -7.59
CA GLU A 150 1.60 26.37 -8.23
C GLU A 150 2.69 25.95 -7.23
N VAL A 151 2.59 24.71 -6.74
CA VAL A 151 3.57 24.16 -5.81
C VAL A 151 4.82 23.87 -6.64
N GLY A 152 5.81 24.77 -6.56
CA GLY A 152 7.11 24.54 -7.19
C GLY A 152 7.79 23.29 -6.63
N LEU A 153 8.70 22.69 -7.40
CA LEU A 153 9.50 21.52 -7.00
C LEU A 153 10.12 21.64 -5.59
N ASN A 154 10.59 22.83 -5.21
CA ASN A 154 11.14 23.07 -3.88
C ASN A 154 10.09 22.96 -2.77
N ALA A 155 8.87 23.44 -3.01
CA ALA A 155 7.77 23.33 -2.07
C ALA A 155 7.23 21.89 -1.98
N LEU A 156 7.29 21.11 -3.08
CA LEU A 156 7.02 19.67 -3.05
C LEU A 156 8.06 18.92 -2.18
N SER A 157 9.34 19.27 -2.30
CA SER A 157 10.40 18.74 -1.44
C SER A 157 10.21 19.16 0.03
N GLU A 158 9.78 20.39 0.30
CA GLU A 158 9.42 20.85 1.66
C GLU A 158 8.20 20.14 2.25
N LEU A 159 7.23 19.80 1.40
CA LEU A 159 6.05 18.97 1.72
C LEU A 159 6.37 17.47 1.83
N GLY A 160 7.62 17.06 1.58
CA GLY A 160 8.06 15.66 1.66
C GLY A 160 7.64 14.79 0.47
N VAL A 161 7.20 15.42 -0.63
CA VAL A 161 6.90 14.74 -1.91
C VAL A 161 8.22 14.59 -2.69
N GLU A 162 8.96 13.53 -2.37
CA GLU A 162 10.24 13.18 -2.99
C GLU A 162 10.04 12.30 -4.24
N SER A 163 11.02 12.26 -5.17
CA SER A 163 10.96 11.34 -6.30
C SER A 163 11.00 9.88 -5.81
N GLU A 164 10.40 8.93 -6.54
CA GLU A 164 10.36 7.52 -6.13
C GLU A 164 11.75 6.92 -5.87
N LYS A 165 12.77 7.40 -6.58
CA LYS A 165 14.16 7.00 -6.37
C LYS A 165 14.71 7.54 -5.05
N ASP A 166 14.50 8.83 -4.79
CA ASP A 166 14.97 9.49 -3.56
C ASP A 166 14.28 8.91 -2.32
N PHE A 167 12.99 8.58 -2.43
CA PHE A 167 12.22 7.97 -1.35
C PHE A 167 12.71 6.56 -1.00
N ASN A 168 13.02 5.73 -2.01
CA ASN A 168 13.58 4.39 -1.76
C ASN A 168 14.95 4.48 -1.07
N GLU A 169 15.80 5.43 -1.48
CA GLU A 169 17.08 5.67 -0.82
C GLU A 169 16.90 6.10 0.65
N LEU A 170 15.89 6.94 0.92
CA LEU A 170 15.54 7.36 2.26
C LEU A 170 15.09 6.17 3.13
N ILE A 171 14.20 5.32 2.61
CA ILE A 171 13.75 4.10 3.29
C ILE A 171 14.91 3.15 3.58
N GLU A 172 15.79 2.91 2.61
CA GLU A 172 16.97 2.04 2.80
C GLU A 172 17.96 2.61 3.81
N LYS A 173 18.13 3.94 3.83
CA LYS A 173 18.95 4.62 4.83
C LYS A 173 18.36 4.46 6.23
N THR A 174 17.06 4.69 6.38
CA THR A 174 16.37 4.53 7.67
C THR A 174 16.37 3.06 8.12
N TRP A 175 16.28 2.11 7.20
CA TRP A 175 16.41 0.69 7.53
C TRP A 175 17.80 0.32 8.03
N ARG A 176 18.86 0.87 7.43
CA ARG A 176 20.24 0.70 7.90
C ARG A 176 20.44 1.30 9.28
N GLU A 177 19.96 2.52 9.51
CA GLU A 177 19.98 3.17 10.82
C GLU A 177 19.26 2.32 11.88
N LEU A 178 18.07 1.78 11.55
CA LEU A 178 17.32 0.90 12.44
C LEU A 178 18.09 -0.38 12.78
N LYS A 179 18.79 -0.98 11.80
CA LYS A 179 19.65 -2.16 12.05
C LYS A 179 20.84 -1.84 12.93
N GLU A 180 21.47 -0.69 12.73
CA GLU A 180 22.61 -0.25 13.55
C GLU A 180 22.19 -0.04 15.01
N ILE A 181 21.02 0.57 15.24
CA ILE A 181 20.47 0.79 16.58
C ILE A 181 20.00 -0.53 17.21
N ALA A 182 19.40 -1.43 16.44
CA ALA A 182 18.96 -2.74 16.93
C ALA A 182 20.11 -3.67 17.32
N GLY A 183 21.31 -3.46 16.75
CA GLY A 183 22.50 -4.25 17.06
C GLY A 183 22.26 -5.76 17.02
N GLU A 184 22.74 -6.47 18.04
CA GLU A 184 22.55 -7.93 18.19
C GLU A 184 21.18 -8.32 18.75
N GLU A 185 20.47 -7.39 19.40
CA GLU A 185 19.19 -7.68 20.06
C GLU A 185 18.02 -7.80 19.06
N GLU A 186 18.22 -7.37 17.80
CA GLU A 186 17.23 -7.37 16.70
C GLU A 186 15.89 -6.71 17.09
N ARG A 187 15.90 -5.84 18.11
CA ARG A 187 14.73 -5.22 18.74
C ARG A 187 15.06 -3.81 19.17
N VAL A 188 14.17 -2.88 18.90
CA VAL A 188 14.26 -1.48 19.34
C VAL A 188 12.88 -1.02 19.79
N SER A 189 12.80 -0.29 20.90
CA SER A 189 11.56 0.39 21.28
C SER A 189 11.18 1.42 20.20
N TYR A 190 9.90 1.47 19.85
CA TYR A 190 9.39 2.39 18.84
C TYR A 190 9.71 3.84 19.18
N TRP A 191 9.48 4.24 20.43
CA TRP A 191 9.69 5.61 20.87
C TRP A 191 11.18 5.96 20.93
N ASP A 192 12.05 5.03 21.32
CA ASP A 192 13.50 5.24 21.31
C ASP A 192 14.02 5.46 19.88
N PHE A 193 13.40 4.81 18.89
CA PHE A 193 13.77 5.00 17.50
C PHE A 193 13.16 6.27 16.89
N VAL A 194 11.92 6.63 17.25
CA VAL A 194 11.16 7.70 16.56
C VAL A 194 11.34 9.07 17.23
N ASP A 195 11.58 9.13 18.53
CA ASP A 195 11.79 10.40 19.22
C ASP A 195 13.05 11.10 18.71
N ALA A 196 12.91 12.39 18.43
CA ALA A 196 13.93 13.23 17.83
C ALA A 196 13.92 14.61 18.49
N GLU A 197 14.93 15.43 18.16
CA GLU A 197 15.12 16.76 18.73
C GLU A 197 13.96 17.73 18.44
N ASN A 198 13.23 17.52 17.34
CA ASN A 198 12.14 18.36 16.90
C ASN A 198 10.92 17.48 16.59
N PHE A 199 9.74 17.92 17.01
CA PHE A 199 8.45 17.30 16.69
C PHE A 199 8.30 16.94 15.21
N HIS A 200 8.68 17.84 14.30
CA HIS A 200 8.62 17.57 12.86
C HIS A 200 9.49 16.37 12.46
N LYS A 201 10.70 16.25 13.04
CA LYS A 201 11.59 15.10 12.79
C LYS A 201 10.98 13.82 13.37
N THR A 202 10.36 13.89 14.55
CA THR A 202 9.66 12.75 15.17
C THR A 202 8.51 12.25 14.31
N VAL A 203 7.64 13.14 13.84
CA VAL A 203 6.55 12.78 12.93
C VAL A 203 7.09 12.19 11.63
N ARG A 204 8.16 12.77 11.05
CA ARG A 204 8.81 12.23 9.86
C ARG A 204 9.37 10.82 10.08
N ARG A 205 10.00 10.55 11.23
CA ARG A 205 10.53 9.21 11.57
C ARG A 205 9.39 8.21 11.76
N ALA A 206 8.33 8.58 12.45
CA ALA A 206 7.12 7.76 12.63
C ALA A 206 6.52 7.36 11.27
N TRP A 207 6.42 8.35 10.38
CA TRP A 207 5.96 8.15 9.00
C TRP A 207 6.85 7.16 8.25
N LEU A 208 8.18 7.30 8.29
CA LEU A 208 9.11 6.35 7.65
C LEU A 208 9.01 4.93 8.22
N VAL A 209 8.81 4.78 9.54
CA VAL A 209 8.58 3.47 10.17
C VAL A 209 7.32 2.81 9.63
N SER A 210 6.23 3.55 9.41
CA SER A 210 5.02 3.00 8.81
C SER A 210 5.28 2.36 7.44
N PHE A 211 6.14 2.97 6.62
CA PHE A 211 6.54 2.44 5.31
C PHE A 211 7.51 1.27 5.43
N LEU A 212 8.47 1.31 6.36
CA LEU A 212 9.37 0.18 6.63
C LEU A 212 8.59 -1.09 6.97
N VAL A 213 7.53 -0.96 7.78
CA VAL A 213 6.67 -2.07 8.15
C VAL A 213 5.80 -2.51 6.96
N SER A 214 5.16 -1.56 6.29
CA SER A 214 4.28 -1.84 5.14
C SER A 214 5.01 -2.49 3.97
N TYR A 215 6.26 -2.12 3.71
CA TYR A 215 7.07 -2.70 2.63
C TYR A 215 7.86 -3.94 3.05
N GLY A 216 7.73 -4.35 4.32
CA GLY A 216 8.30 -5.59 4.84
C GLY A 216 9.80 -5.54 5.16
N TYR A 217 10.33 -4.35 5.45
CA TYR A 217 11.69 -4.14 5.97
C TYR A 217 11.77 -4.34 7.48
N ALA A 218 10.67 -4.13 8.21
CA ALA A 218 10.58 -4.30 9.66
C ALA A 218 9.23 -4.93 10.06
N THR A 219 9.13 -5.44 11.28
CA THR A 219 7.87 -5.87 11.90
C THR A 219 7.64 -5.11 13.19
N LEU A 220 6.37 -4.95 13.56
CA LEU A 220 5.98 -4.42 14.85
C LEU A 220 5.46 -5.56 15.73
N GLU A 221 5.90 -5.57 16.98
CA GLU A 221 5.30 -6.40 18.03
C GLU A 221 4.79 -5.48 19.14
N ILE A 222 3.55 -5.70 19.56
CA ILE A 222 2.96 -4.98 20.69
C ILE A 222 2.95 -5.95 21.87
N GLN A 223 3.46 -5.50 23.00
CA GLN A 223 3.23 -6.19 24.27
C GLN A 223 1.94 -5.63 24.90
N PRO A 224 0.81 -6.36 24.88
CA PRO A 224 -0.50 -5.79 25.23
C PRO A 224 -0.63 -5.34 26.69
N LEU A 225 0.25 -5.85 27.57
CA LEU A 225 0.24 -5.55 29.00
C LEU A 225 1.01 -4.28 29.34
N GLU A 226 2.04 -3.94 28.57
CA GLU A 226 2.91 -2.78 28.82
C GLU A 226 2.69 -1.64 27.81
N GLU A 227 1.83 -1.86 26.80
CA GLU A 227 1.60 -0.95 25.66
C GLU A 227 2.89 -0.56 24.91
N GLU A 228 3.97 -1.31 25.12
CA GLU A 228 5.23 -1.09 24.44
C GLU A 228 5.16 -1.63 23.00
N ILE A 229 5.55 -0.76 22.07
CA ILE A 229 5.65 -1.08 20.65
C ILE A 229 7.13 -1.34 20.37
N ILE A 230 7.45 -2.55 19.93
CA ILE A 230 8.81 -2.98 19.58
C ILE A 230 8.92 -3.08 18.07
N ILE A 231 9.93 -2.41 17.51
CA ILE A 231 10.30 -2.51 16.11
C ILE A 231 11.39 -3.59 15.97
N LYS A 232 11.17 -4.56 15.09
CA LYS A 232 12.17 -5.57 14.72
C LYS A 232 12.58 -5.40 13.26
N PRO A 233 13.81 -4.96 12.96
CA PRO A 233 14.28 -4.92 11.58
C PRO A 233 14.45 -6.34 11.03
N ARG A 234 13.98 -6.58 9.81
CA ARG A 234 14.25 -7.85 9.12
C ARG A 234 15.65 -7.84 8.50
N LYS A 235 16.29 -9.01 8.40
CA LYS A 235 17.58 -9.17 7.72
C LYS A 235 17.47 -8.86 6.23
N GLU A 236 16.41 -9.37 5.59
CA GLU A 236 16.07 -9.17 4.19
C GLU A 236 14.63 -8.68 4.07
N ARG A 237 14.37 -7.85 3.06
CA ARG A 237 13.02 -7.42 2.70
C ARG A 237 12.20 -8.66 2.32
N LYS A 238 11.08 -8.86 2.98
CA LYS A 238 10.09 -9.88 2.59
C LYS A 238 8.77 -9.18 2.41
N THR A 239 8.17 -9.30 1.23
CA THR A 239 6.80 -8.83 0.99
C THR A 239 5.88 -9.42 2.06
N PRO A 240 5.15 -8.60 2.81
CA PRO A 240 4.15 -9.11 3.75
C PRO A 240 3.16 -9.99 2.99
N SER A 241 2.88 -11.20 3.46
CA SER A 241 1.75 -11.98 2.94
C SER A 241 0.45 -11.30 3.38
N GLU A 242 -0.53 -11.19 2.48
CA GLU A 242 -1.82 -10.55 2.76
C GLU A 242 -2.56 -11.17 3.98
N GLU A 243 -2.24 -12.42 4.33
CA GLU A 243 -2.89 -13.18 5.40
C GLU A 243 -2.64 -12.64 6.82
N VAL A 244 -1.65 -11.77 7.06
CA VAL A 244 -1.32 -11.26 8.42
C VAL A 244 -0.92 -9.78 8.38
N SER A 245 -1.80 -8.91 7.84
CA SER A 245 -1.62 -7.46 7.96
C SER A 245 -2.45 -6.91 9.12
N SER A 246 -1.77 -6.51 10.21
CA SER A 246 -2.37 -5.78 11.32
C SER A 246 -2.02 -4.30 11.22
N SER A 247 -3.02 -3.43 11.13
CA SER A 247 -2.83 -1.98 11.20
C SER A 247 -2.82 -1.51 12.65
N ILE A 248 -1.79 -0.76 13.03
CA ILE A 248 -1.62 -0.25 14.39
C ILE A 248 -1.69 1.27 14.35
N PRO A 249 -2.72 1.90 14.95
CA PRO A 249 -2.76 3.34 15.10
C PRO A 249 -1.79 3.76 16.21
N VAL A 250 -0.91 4.72 15.90
CA VAL A 250 -0.01 5.34 16.88
C VAL A 250 -0.26 6.84 16.88
N SER A 251 -0.79 7.35 17.99
CA SER A 251 -1.09 8.78 18.15
C SER A 251 0.17 9.54 18.60
N ILE A 252 0.45 10.66 17.92
CA ILE A 252 1.63 11.49 18.19
C ILE A 252 1.16 12.94 18.38
N SER A 253 1.10 13.39 19.64
CA SER A 253 0.77 14.77 19.99
C SER A 253 2.03 15.57 20.36
N HIS A 254 2.00 16.88 20.14
CA HIS A 254 3.11 17.77 20.50
C HIS A 254 3.30 17.87 22.02
N SER A 255 2.21 17.81 22.80
CA SER A 255 2.24 17.80 24.26
C SER A 255 2.94 16.56 24.80
N ASP A 256 2.62 15.38 24.26
CA ASP A 256 3.19 14.11 24.74
C ASP A 256 4.67 14.00 24.36
N TRP A 257 5.04 14.43 23.15
CA TRP A 257 6.43 14.50 22.72
C TRP A 257 7.27 15.38 23.66
N LYS A 258 6.74 16.55 24.06
CA LYS A 258 7.43 17.44 25.00
C LYS A 258 7.54 16.81 26.40
N ALA A 259 6.52 16.10 26.86
CA ALA A 259 6.53 15.41 28.14
C ALA A 259 7.60 14.30 28.18
N ARG A 260 7.67 13.46 27.13
CA ARG A 260 8.70 12.41 26.99
C ARG A 260 10.12 12.99 26.99
N ARG A 261 10.37 14.06 26.25
CA ARG A 261 11.67 14.75 26.23
C ARG A 261 12.08 15.33 27.58
N THR A 262 11.12 15.64 28.45
CA THR A 262 11.40 16.17 29.80
C THR A 262 11.66 15.04 30.81
N GLN A 263 11.19 13.81 30.55
CA GLN A 263 11.45 12.63 31.37
C GLN A 263 12.72 11.87 30.97
N SER A 264 13.15 11.96 29.72
CA SER A 264 14.38 11.33 29.19
C SER A 264 15.64 12.21 29.30
N ALA A 265 15.58 13.34 30.00
CA ALA A 265 16.69 14.27 30.26
C ALA A 265 17.03 14.30 31.74
#